data_AF-A0A2V9EVN2-F1
#
_entry.id   AF-A0A2V9EVN2-F1
#
_cell.length_a   1.000
_cell.length_b   1.000
_cell.length_c   1.000
_cell.angle_alpha   90.00
_cell.angle_beta   90.00
_cell.angle_gamma   90.00
#
_symmetry.space_group_name_H-M   'P 1'
#
loop_
_entity.id
_entity.type
_entity.pdbx_description
1 polymer ?
#
loop_
_entity_poly.entity_id
_entity_poly.type
_entity_poly.pdbx_seq_one_letter_code
_entity_poly.pdbx_strand_id
1 'polypeptide(L)'
;MYGLGAYGSMIADRVRVEAYAEALRKSVRKGSVVAEIGTGPGIFAVLACQLGASRVYAIEPGEIIQVAREVAASNGCAGKIELVEEISNRVTLPTRADVIISDLRGVLPLFQRHIPAIVDARRRFLAPGGTLIPRKDTLWAAIVEAPKPYGDVVGPWDQNSLGQNLSPARLLAVNDVQKIRVSPNQLLTGHRLWTTFDYARVENPDVRGNLEWVVERAGTGHGILVWFDADLAEDVGFSNAPGAPETVYGSLFLPWTQAAALAQGQTVCVSLAAKLVESDYVWRWTTCIKPLEGSGASLIQFEQSQLAGAVLSTTQLHRKAADYIPHLSEEGLLRRRTLELIDGRASLEEIARRLAMEFPQRFPTWQQALSYAGTFSQEYSRR
;
A
#
# COMPACT_ATOMS: atom_id res chain seq x y z
N MET A 1 -4.96 -1.08 -9.65
CA MET A 1 -4.65 -2.50 -9.98
C MET A 1 -3.30 -2.52 -10.68
N TYR A 2 -2.42 -3.47 -10.35
CA TYR A 2 -1.08 -3.55 -10.96
C TYR A 2 -1.14 -4.12 -12.37
N GLY A 3 -0.28 -3.62 -13.26
CA GLY A 3 -0.09 -4.21 -14.60
C GLY A 3 0.88 -5.39 -14.56
N LEU A 4 0.92 -6.18 -15.64
CA LEU A 4 1.78 -7.38 -15.73
C LEU A 4 3.27 -7.08 -15.49
N GLY A 5 3.78 -5.94 -15.96
CA GLY A 5 5.17 -5.53 -15.71
C GLY A 5 5.49 -5.33 -14.23
N ALA A 6 4.55 -4.80 -13.44
CA ALA A 6 4.73 -4.66 -12.00
C ALA A 6 4.75 -6.03 -11.28
N TYR A 7 3.90 -6.96 -11.70
CA TYR A 7 3.96 -8.35 -11.24
C TYR A 7 5.29 -9.02 -11.61
N GLY A 8 5.81 -8.76 -12.82
CA GLY A 8 7.14 -9.22 -13.22
C GLY A 8 8.24 -8.74 -12.29
N SER A 9 8.26 -7.45 -11.93
CA SER A 9 9.21 -6.91 -10.94
C SER A 9 9.06 -7.53 -9.56
N MET A 10 7.82 -7.77 -9.11
CA MET A 10 7.53 -8.46 -7.84
C MET A 10 8.03 -9.90 -7.84
N ILE A 11 7.88 -10.63 -8.96
CA ILE A 11 8.39 -12.00 -9.13
C ILE A 11 9.93 -12.01 -9.16
N ALA A 12 10.55 -11.00 -9.78
CA ALA A 12 12.00 -10.89 -9.87
C ALA A 12 12.69 -10.54 -8.54
N ASP A 13 11.93 -10.07 -7.54
CA ASP A 13 12.42 -9.86 -6.18
C ASP A 13 12.69 -11.21 -5.49
N ARG A 14 13.91 -11.73 -5.70
CA ARG A 14 14.33 -13.03 -5.18
C ARG A 14 14.34 -13.08 -3.66
N VAL A 15 14.75 -12.01 -3.00
CA VAL A 15 14.83 -11.93 -1.53
C VAL A 15 13.45 -12.19 -0.93
N ARG A 16 12.43 -11.51 -1.47
CA ARG A 16 11.04 -11.68 -1.09
C ARG A 16 10.51 -13.06 -1.50
N VAL A 17 10.61 -13.42 -2.77
CA VAL A 17 9.99 -14.64 -3.32
C VAL A 17 10.58 -15.91 -2.71
N GLU A 18 11.90 -15.98 -2.52
CA GLU A 18 12.56 -17.14 -1.91
C GLU A 18 12.18 -17.30 -0.43
N ALA A 19 12.04 -16.19 0.31
CA ALA A 19 11.58 -16.22 1.70
C ALA A 19 10.13 -16.75 1.82
N TYR A 20 9.21 -16.28 0.98
CA TYR A 20 7.83 -16.81 0.96
C TYR A 20 7.79 -18.28 0.52
N ALA A 21 8.59 -18.66 -0.48
CA ALA A 21 8.68 -20.04 -0.92
C ALA A 21 9.16 -20.96 0.19
N GLU A 22 10.16 -20.52 0.97
CA GLU A 22 10.66 -21.29 2.12
C GLU A 22 9.64 -21.36 3.26
N ALA A 23 8.93 -20.27 3.56
CA ALA A 23 7.86 -20.28 4.54
C ALA A 23 6.73 -21.26 4.14
N LEU A 24 6.38 -21.33 2.85
CA LEU A 24 5.44 -22.31 2.32
C LEU A 24 5.96 -23.75 2.46
N ARG A 25 7.22 -24.03 2.14
CA ARG A 25 7.83 -25.37 2.33
C ARG A 25 7.77 -25.80 3.80
N LYS A 26 7.99 -24.86 4.73
CA LYS A 26 7.92 -25.14 6.17
C LYS A 26 6.49 -25.33 6.67
N SER A 27 5.47 -24.77 6.03
CA SER A 27 4.10 -24.73 6.57
C SER A 27 3.12 -25.66 5.87
N VAL A 28 3.26 -25.85 4.56
CA VAL A 28 2.37 -26.72 3.77
C VAL A 28 2.74 -28.19 3.99
N ARG A 29 1.73 -29.02 4.21
CA ARG A 29 1.85 -30.48 4.33
C ARG A 29 1.00 -31.15 3.27
N LYS A 30 1.28 -32.42 2.99
CA LYS A 30 0.44 -33.23 2.11
C LYS A 30 -0.98 -33.25 2.67
N GLY A 31 -1.94 -32.81 1.86
CA GLY A 31 -3.35 -32.72 2.27
C GLY A 31 -3.79 -31.35 2.77
N SER A 32 -2.89 -30.39 2.99
CA SER A 32 -3.24 -29.07 3.51
C SER A 32 -4.24 -28.33 2.62
N VAL A 33 -5.13 -27.56 3.25
CA VAL A 33 -5.95 -26.53 2.62
C VAL A 33 -5.25 -25.19 2.76
N VAL A 34 -5.00 -24.51 1.65
CA VAL A 34 -4.31 -23.20 1.64
C VAL A 34 -5.26 -22.12 1.13
N ALA A 35 -5.23 -20.93 1.74
CA ALA A 35 -5.88 -19.75 1.19
C ALA A 35 -4.83 -18.66 0.92
N GLU A 36 -4.75 -18.19 -0.32
CA GLU A 36 -3.89 -17.10 -0.74
C GLU A 36 -4.73 -15.84 -0.99
N ILE A 37 -4.41 -14.75 -0.29
CA ILE A 37 -5.10 -13.47 -0.42
C ILE A 37 -4.22 -12.51 -1.24
N GLY A 38 -4.74 -12.08 -2.38
CA GLY A 38 -3.99 -11.31 -3.37
C GLY A 38 -3.07 -12.21 -4.19
N THR A 39 -3.62 -13.25 -4.83
CA THR A 39 -2.82 -14.26 -5.55
C THR A 39 -2.07 -13.69 -6.76
N GLY A 40 -2.50 -12.55 -7.30
CA GLY A 40 -1.90 -11.96 -8.50
C GLY A 40 -1.83 -12.99 -9.64
N PRO A 41 -0.63 -13.25 -10.21
CA PRO A 41 -0.45 -14.26 -11.27
C PRO A 41 -0.37 -15.71 -10.75
N GLY A 42 -0.54 -15.97 -9.45
CA GLY A 42 -0.71 -17.33 -8.91
C GLY A 42 0.57 -18.10 -8.59
N ILE A 43 1.74 -17.45 -8.49
CA ILE A 43 3.02 -18.15 -8.28
C ILE A 43 3.05 -18.93 -6.96
N PHE A 44 2.49 -18.36 -5.88
CA PHE A 44 2.50 -19.02 -4.57
C PHE A 44 1.37 -20.05 -4.46
N ALA A 45 0.21 -19.81 -5.07
CA ALA A 45 -0.83 -20.84 -5.21
C ALA A 45 -0.31 -22.09 -5.93
N VAL A 46 0.42 -21.93 -7.02
CA VAL A 46 1.06 -23.05 -7.73
C VAL A 46 2.09 -23.75 -6.85
N LEU A 47 2.94 -22.99 -6.16
CA LEU A 47 3.91 -23.58 -5.24
C LEU A 47 3.22 -24.38 -4.12
N ALA A 48 2.17 -23.85 -3.49
CA ALA A 48 1.40 -24.56 -2.47
C ALA A 48 0.79 -25.87 -3.01
N CYS A 49 0.24 -25.85 -4.24
CA CYS A 49 -0.24 -27.04 -4.92
C CYS A 49 0.87 -28.09 -5.13
N GLN A 50 2.06 -27.66 -5.58
CA GLN A 50 3.23 -28.53 -5.79
C GLN A 50 3.77 -29.11 -4.49
N LEU A 51 3.68 -28.38 -3.38
CA LEU A 51 4.04 -28.85 -2.04
C LEU A 51 3.05 -29.87 -1.44
N GLY A 52 1.97 -30.17 -2.16
CA GLY A 52 1.04 -31.24 -1.80
C GLY A 52 -0.25 -30.76 -1.12
N ALA A 53 -0.58 -29.47 -1.19
CA ALA A 53 -1.89 -28.99 -0.80
C ALA A 53 -2.99 -29.78 -1.54
N SER A 54 -4.05 -30.15 -0.82
CA SER A 54 -5.22 -30.82 -1.41
C SER A 54 -6.13 -29.82 -2.13
N ARG A 55 -6.16 -28.58 -1.64
CA ARG A 55 -6.93 -27.45 -2.17
C ARG A 55 -6.18 -26.16 -1.91
N VAL A 56 -6.19 -25.25 -2.88
CA VAL A 56 -5.73 -23.86 -2.73
C VAL A 56 -6.85 -22.92 -3.15
N TYR A 57 -7.30 -22.05 -2.27
CA TYR A 57 -8.21 -20.95 -2.59
C TYR A 57 -7.37 -19.71 -2.92
N ALA A 58 -7.26 -19.40 -4.20
CA ALA A 58 -6.47 -18.28 -4.72
C ALA A 58 -7.40 -17.09 -4.99
N ILE A 59 -7.39 -16.10 -4.09
CA ILE A 59 -8.34 -14.99 -4.06
C ILE A 59 -7.68 -13.74 -4.63
N GLU A 60 -8.26 -13.15 -5.67
CA GLU A 60 -7.74 -11.96 -6.34
C GLU A 60 -8.89 -11.17 -6.98
N PRO A 61 -9.15 -9.91 -6.59
CA PRO A 61 -10.22 -9.11 -7.19
C PRO A 61 -9.88 -8.59 -8.60
N GLY A 62 -8.63 -8.62 -9.03
CA GLY A 62 -8.19 -8.11 -10.32
C GLY A 62 -8.18 -9.13 -11.45
N GLU A 63 -8.33 -8.63 -12.68
CA GLU A 63 -8.30 -9.41 -13.92
C GLU A 63 -7.02 -10.23 -14.13
N ILE A 64 -5.96 -9.94 -13.39
CA ILE A 64 -4.74 -10.75 -13.36
C ILE A 64 -5.03 -12.22 -12.97
N ILE A 65 -6.16 -12.49 -12.31
CA ILE A 65 -6.59 -13.85 -11.99
C ILE A 65 -6.78 -14.74 -13.23
N GLN A 66 -7.03 -14.14 -14.41
CA GLN A 66 -7.05 -14.89 -15.66
C GLN A 66 -5.65 -15.42 -16.03
N VAL A 67 -4.60 -14.66 -15.71
CA VAL A 67 -3.21 -15.16 -15.84
C VAL A 67 -2.95 -16.26 -14.82
N ALA A 68 -3.43 -16.12 -13.59
CA ALA A 68 -3.32 -17.19 -12.58
C ALA A 68 -3.99 -18.50 -13.02
N ARG A 69 -5.09 -18.42 -13.78
CA ARG A 69 -5.74 -19.58 -14.42
C ARG A 69 -4.83 -20.31 -15.40
N GLU A 70 -4.23 -19.58 -16.32
CA GLU A 70 -3.30 -20.16 -17.30
C GLU A 70 -2.03 -20.71 -16.63
N VAL A 71 -1.51 -20.00 -15.61
CA VAL A 71 -0.36 -20.44 -14.82
C VAL A 71 -0.70 -21.73 -14.05
N ALA A 72 -1.86 -21.82 -13.42
CA ALA A 72 -2.32 -23.04 -12.73
C ALA A 72 -2.48 -24.23 -13.69
N ALA A 73 -3.06 -24.00 -14.88
CA ALA A 73 -3.23 -25.03 -15.90
C ALA A 73 -1.88 -25.53 -16.44
N SER A 74 -0.98 -24.62 -16.79
CA SER A 74 0.36 -24.94 -17.32
C SER A 74 1.23 -25.73 -16.33
N ASN A 75 0.93 -25.63 -15.03
CA ASN A 75 1.64 -26.35 -13.97
C ASN A 75 0.88 -27.60 -13.45
N GLY A 76 -0.18 -28.03 -14.14
CA GLY A 76 -0.94 -29.23 -13.75
C GLY A 76 -1.73 -29.08 -12.45
N CYS A 77 -1.99 -27.84 -12.02
CA CYS A 77 -2.62 -27.51 -10.74
C CYS A 77 -4.09 -27.06 -10.85
N ALA A 78 -4.66 -26.98 -12.06
CA ALA A 78 -6.02 -26.51 -12.29
C ALA A 78 -7.11 -27.27 -11.48
N GLY A 79 -6.92 -28.57 -11.21
CA GLY A 79 -7.87 -29.35 -10.41
C GLY A 79 -7.84 -29.05 -8.90
N LYS A 80 -6.75 -28.45 -8.42
CA LYS A 80 -6.50 -28.20 -6.98
C LYS A 80 -6.59 -26.72 -6.61
N ILE A 81 -6.31 -25.81 -7.53
CA ILE A 81 -6.40 -24.37 -7.31
C ILE A 81 -7.80 -23.90 -7.71
N GLU A 82 -8.55 -23.41 -6.73
CA GLU A 82 -9.82 -22.73 -6.92
C GLU A 82 -9.56 -21.22 -6.96
N LEU A 83 -9.78 -20.62 -8.13
CA LEU A 83 -9.61 -19.19 -8.35
C LEU A 83 -10.90 -18.46 -7.98
N VAL A 84 -10.78 -17.46 -7.12
CA VAL A 84 -11.90 -16.66 -6.63
C VAL A 84 -11.67 -15.20 -6.97
N GLU A 85 -12.40 -14.71 -7.99
CA GLU A 85 -12.28 -13.34 -8.48
C GLU A 85 -13.13 -12.37 -7.66
N GLU A 86 -12.67 -12.06 -6.44
CA GLU A 86 -13.39 -11.20 -5.50
C GLU A 86 -12.43 -10.69 -4.40
N ILE A 87 -12.81 -9.63 -3.69
CA ILE A 87 -12.11 -9.20 -2.48
C ILE A 87 -12.40 -10.18 -1.32
N SER A 88 -11.36 -10.54 -0.57
CA SER A 88 -11.43 -11.61 0.44
C SER A 88 -12.53 -11.43 1.49
N ASN A 89 -12.87 -10.19 1.86
CA ASN A 89 -13.93 -9.89 2.83
C ASN A 89 -15.36 -10.18 2.33
N ARG A 90 -15.53 -10.50 1.04
CA ARG A 90 -16.80 -10.93 0.42
C ARG A 90 -16.83 -12.42 0.06
N VAL A 91 -15.72 -13.12 0.24
CA VAL A 91 -15.60 -14.55 -0.07
C VAL A 91 -15.99 -15.40 1.14
N THR A 92 -16.65 -16.53 0.92
CA THR A 92 -16.85 -17.58 1.92
C THR A 92 -16.13 -18.85 1.46
N LEU A 93 -15.24 -19.40 2.29
CA LEU A 93 -14.54 -20.64 1.96
C LEU A 93 -15.36 -21.85 2.43
N PRO A 94 -15.57 -22.86 1.57
CA PRO A 94 -16.23 -24.11 1.96
C PRO A 94 -15.50 -24.85 3.09
N THR A 95 -14.17 -24.76 3.11
CA THR A 95 -13.30 -25.38 4.12
C THR A 95 -12.32 -24.34 4.65
N ARG A 96 -12.13 -24.32 5.97
CA ARG A 96 -11.10 -23.47 6.60
C ARG A 96 -9.71 -23.93 6.18
N ALA A 97 -8.79 -22.98 6.05
CA ALA A 97 -7.42 -23.21 5.60
C ALA A 97 -6.48 -23.52 6.78
N ASP A 98 -5.60 -24.48 6.58
CA ASP A 98 -4.48 -24.80 7.47
C ASP A 98 -3.37 -23.75 7.36
N VAL A 99 -3.22 -23.14 6.17
CA VAL A 99 -2.25 -22.09 5.90
C VAL A 99 -2.95 -20.94 5.16
N ILE A 100 -2.84 -19.73 5.69
CA ILE A 100 -3.19 -18.51 4.96
C ILE A 100 -1.89 -17.80 4.58
N ILE A 101 -1.73 -17.52 3.29
CA ILE A 101 -0.63 -16.70 2.78
C ILE A 101 -1.17 -15.39 2.23
N SER A 102 -0.48 -14.30 2.53
CA SER A 102 -0.81 -12.97 2.03
C SER A 102 0.45 -12.14 1.82
N ASP A 103 0.58 -11.55 0.64
CA ASP A 103 1.63 -10.60 0.33
C ASP A 103 1.06 -9.25 -0.09
N LEU A 104 0.39 -8.59 0.85
CA LEU A 104 -0.41 -7.39 0.62
C LEU A 104 0.30 -6.10 1.06
N ARG A 105 1.62 -6.16 1.30
CA ARG A 105 2.40 -5.02 1.77
C ARG A 105 2.62 -3.99 0.67
N GLY A 106 2.68 -2.72 1.07
CA GLY A 106 3.32 -1.66 0.29
C GLY A 106 4.74 -1.45 0.79
N VAL A 107 5.23 -0.21 0.73
CA VAL A 107 6.54 0.18 1.33
C VAL A 107 6.65 -0.29 2.79
N LEU A 108 5.52 -0.26 3.51
CA LEU A 108 5.34 -0.83 4.84
C LEU A 108 4.09 -1.74 4.87
N PRO A 109 3.92 -2.54 5.93
CA PRO A 109 2.69 -3.33 6.14
C PRO A 109 1.43 -2.48 6.30
N LEU A 110 1.59 -1.22 6.70
CA LEU A 110 0.56 -0.17 6.73
C LEU A 110 0.25 0.32 5.30
N PHE A 111 -0.37 -0.56 4.51
CA PHE A 111 -0.74 -0.27 3.13
C PHE A 111 -2.20 -0.66 2.88
N GLN A 112 -2.98 0.32 2.42
CA GLN A 112 -4.40 0.13 2.15
C GLN A 112 -5.13 -0.58 3.30
N ARG A 113 -5.91 -1.63 2.99
CA ARG A 113 -6.64 -2.46 3.96
C ARG A 113 -5.95 -3.78 4.29
N HIS A 114 -4.62 -3.86 4.16
CA HIS A 114 -3.84 -5.06 4.47
C HIS A 114 -4.16 -5.62 5.88
N ILE A 115 -3.93 -4.83 6.94
CA ILE A 115 -4.14 -5.32 8.33
C ILE A 115 -5.60 -5.78 8.55
N PRO A 116 -6.65 -5.01 8.20
CA PRO A 116 -8.03 -5.49 8.29
C PRO A 116 -8.31 -6.77 7.51
N ALA A 117 -7.74 -6.95 6.32
CA ALA A 117 -7.94 -8.15 5.50
C ALA A 117 -7.38 -9.39 6.19
N ILE A 118 -6.22 -9.29 6.86
CA ILE A 118 -5.62 -10.40 7.61
C ILE A 118 -6.42 -10.69 8.88
N VAL A 119 -6.89 -9.67 9.59
CA VAL A 119 -7.75 -9.85 10.77
C VAL A 119 -9.04 -10.60 10.40
N ASP A 120 -9.68 -10.20 9.31
CA ASP A 120 -10.89 -10.85 8.80
C ASP A 120 -10.63 -12.30 8.37
N ALA A 121 -9.58 -12.52 7.57
CA ALA A 121 -9.20 -13.85 7.10
C ALA A 121 -8.80 -14.80 8.24
N ARG A 122 -8.04 -14.32 9.25
CA ARG A 122 -7.69 -15.10 10.45
C ARG A 122 -8.95 -15.60 11.14
N ARG A 123 -9.99 -14.77 11.26
CA ARG A 123 -11.24 -15.13 11.96
C ARG A 123 -12.10 -16.09 11.15
N ARG A 124 -12.27 -15.82 9.84
CA ARG A 124 -13.23 -16.57 9.00
C ARG A 124 -12.62 -17.77 8.29
N PHE A 125 -11.37 -17.67 7.87
CA PHE A 125 -10.74 -18.67 7.00
C PHE A 125 -9.77 -19.59 7.74
N LEU A 126 -9.09 -19.14 8.80
CA LEU A 126 -8.05 -19.96 9.44
C LEU A 126 -8.67 -21.10 10.27
N ALA A 127 -8.15 -22.31 10.10
CA ALA A 127 -8.47 -23.46 10.94
C ALA A 127 -7.82 -23.32 12.33
N PRO A 128 -8.36 -23.96 13.39
CA PRO A 128 -7.67 -24.06 14.68
C PRO A 128 -6.26 -24.65 14.52
N GLY A 129 -5.24 -23.97 15.04
CA GLY A 129 -3.84 -24.37 14.88
C GLY A 129 -3.24 -24.07 13.50
N GLY A 130 -3.98 -23.41 12.61
CA GLY A 130 -3.49 -22.98 11.31
C GLY A 130 -2.39 -21.92 11.39
N THR A 131 -1.65 -21.76 10.30
CA THR A 131 -0.51 -20.85 10.18
C THR A 131 -0.86 -19.64 9.31
N LEU A 132 -0.43 -18.46 9.74
CA LEU A 132 -0.43 -17.24 8.92
C LEU A 132 0.97 -17.01 8.37
N ILE A 133 1.07 -16.73 7.08
CA ILE A 133 2.29 -16.28 6.39
C ILE A 133 1.98 -14.93 5.77
N PRO A 134 2.60 -13.84 6.23
CA PRO A 134 3.57 -13.73 7.33
C PRO A 134 3.02 -14.05 8.74
N ARG A 135 3.93 -14.33 9.69
CA ARG A 135 3.60 -14.42 11.12
C ARG A 135 3.61 -13.05 11.78
N LYS A 136 4.62 -12.23 11.46
CA LYS A 136 4.84 -10.95 12.14
C LYS A 136 5.61 -9.97 11.26
N ASP A 137 5.33 -8.69 11.41
CA ASP A 137 6.20 -7.61 10.93
C ASP A 137 6.66 -6.72 12.09
N THR A 138 7.93 -6.34 12.08
CA THR A 138 8.53 -5.45 13.09
C THR A 138 8.98 -4.17 12.40
N LEU A 139 8.42 -3.03 12.79
CA LEU A 139 8.72 -1.75 12.15
C LEU A 139 9.70 -0.94 12.99
N TRP A 140 10.73 -0.42 12.33
CA TRP A 140 11.81 0.33 12.94
C TRP A 140 11.87 1.73 12.35
N ALA A 141 12.42 2.67 13.12
CA ALA A 141 12.66 4.02 12.65
C ALA A 141 14.00 4.58 13.12
N ALA A 142 14.57 5.48 12.31
CA ALA A 142 15.80 6.21 12.59
C ALA A 142 15.77 7.59 11.91
N ILE A 143 16.66 8.49 12.36
CA ILE A 143 16.87 9.79 11.72
C ILE A 143 17.88 9.65 10.59
N VAL A 144 17.58 10.24 9.43
CA VAL A 144 18.35 10.00 8.20
C VAL A 144 18.87 11.28 7.56
N GLU A 145 20.08 11.19 7.02
CA GLU A 145 20.71 12.14 6.11
C GLU A 145 20.48 11.70 4.65
N ALA A 146 19.46 12.25 4.00
CA ALA A 146 19.03 11.86 2.65
C ALA A 146 18.95 13.08 1.71
N PRO A 147 20.09 13.73 1.38
CA PRO A 147 20.08 15.01 0.64
C PRO A 147 19.44 14.90 -0.75
N LYS A 148 19.69 13.82 -1.48
CA LYS A 148 19.09 13.62 -2.80
C LYS A 148 17.57 13.41 -2.72
N PRO A 149 17.04 12.40 -1.99
CA PRO A 149 15.58 12.25 -1.87
C PRO A 149 14.89 13.49 -1.28
N TYR A 150 15.52 14.18 -0.33
CA TYR A 150 15.01 15.43 0.20
C TYR A 150 14.96 16.53 -0.88
N GLY A 151 16.04 16.67 -1.66
CA GLY A 151 16.14 17.60 -2.78
C GLY A 151 15.10 17.33 -3.87
N ASP A 152 14.77 16.07 -4.17
CA ASP A 152 13.71 15.72 -5.12
C ASP A 152 12.32 16.18 -4.62
N VAL A 153 12.11 16.23 -3.29
CA VAL A 153 10.86 16.73 -2.68
C VAL A 153 10.79 18.26 -2.70
N VAL A 154 11.84 18.95 -2.25
CA VAL A 154 11.80 20.41 -2.04
C VAL A 154 12.28 21.23 -3.25
N GLY A 155 13.20 20.66 -4.04
CA GLY A 155 13.89 21.33 -5.14
C GLY A 155 12.97 21.94 -6.20
N PRO A 156 11.93 21.23 -6.69
CA PRO A 156 10.98 21.79 -7.66
C PRO A 156 10.27 23.06 -7.18
N TRP A 157 10.17 23.25 -5.86
CA TRP A 157 9.46 24.37 -5.23
C TRP A 157 10.40 25.47 -4.75
N ASP A 158 11.63 25.11 -4.38
CA ASP A 158 12.68 26.05 -3.96
C ASP A 158 13.34 26.74 -5.16
N GLN A 159 13.47 26.02 -6.28
CA GLN A 159 14.21 26.48 -7.45
C GLN A 159 13.39 26.21 -8.72
N ASN A 160 13.05 27.28 -9.42
CA ASN A 160 12.42 27.19 -10.74
C ASN A 160 13.05 28.21 -11.69
N SER A 161 13.09 27.87 -12.98
CA SER A 161 13.67 28.71 -14.04
C SER A 161 12.90 30.02 -14.29
N LEU A 162 11.74 30.19 -13.66
CA LEU A 162 10.84 31.33 -13.87
C LEU A 162 10.88 32.35 -12.73
N GLY A 163 11.65 32.11 -11.65
CA GLY A 163 11.78 33.01 -10.50
C GLY A 163 10.50 33.15 -9.66
N GLN A 164 9.55 32.22 -9.78
CA GLN A 164 8.27 32.27 -9.07
C GLN A 164 8.43 31.82 -7.62
N ASN A 165 7.69 32.42 -6.70
CA ASN A 165 7.63 31.94 -5.32
C ASN A 165 6.66 30.76 -5.20
N LEU A 166 7.20 29.54 -5.12
CA LEU A 166 6.41 28.31 -4.95
C LEU A 166 6.43 27.77 -3.52
N SER A 167 6.86 28.59 -2.53
CA SER A 167 6.89 28.19 -1.11
C SER A 167 5.54 27.67 -0.57
N PRO A 168 4.35 28.13 -1.00
CA PRO A 168 3.10 27.51 -0.54
C PRO A 168 2.97 26.05 -0.96
N ALA A 169 3.41 25.68 -2.17
CA ALA A 169 3.40 24.30 -2.64
C ALA A 169 4.46 23.45 -1.93
N ARG A 170 5.64 24.04 -1.62
CA ARG A 170 6.67 23.40 -0.80
C ARG A 170 6.14 22.95 0.56
N LEU A 171 5.32 23.78 1.21
CA LEU A 171 4.70 23.44 2.50
C LEU A 171 3.80 22.21 2.42
N LEU A 172 3.13 22.00 1.28
CA LEU A 172 2.33 20.79 1.04
C LEU A 172 3.22 19.59 0.73
N ALA A 173 4.26 19.77 -0.09
CA ALA A 173 5.13 18.69 -0.54
C ALA A 173 5.89 18.00 0.60
N VAL A 174 6.39 18.76 1.59
CA VAL A 174 7.05 18.17 2.76
C VAL A 174 6.09 17.45 3.71
N ASN A 175 4.78 17.59 3.51
CA ASN A 175 3.77 16.87 4.28
C ASN A 175 3.37 15.54 3.62
N ASP A 176 4.08 15.07 2.59
CA ASP A 176 3.87 13.75 2.00
C ASP A 176 5.02 12.78 2.33
N VAL A 177 4.74 11.48 2.22
CA VAL A 177 5.71 10.40 2.47
C VAL A 177 6.25 9.86 1.15
N GLN A 178 7.51 9.43 1.14
CA GLN A 178 8.17 8.96 -0.08
C GLN A 178 8.76 7.57 0.10
N LYS A 179 8.77 6.78 -0.97
CA LYS A 179 9.57 5.55 -1.05
C LYS A 179 10.99 5.92 -1.45
N ILE A 180 11.96 5.65 -0.60
CA ILE A 180 13.37 5.94 -0.89
C ILE A 180 14.25 4.72 -0.62
N ARG A 181 15.52 4.85 -0.98
CA ARG A 181 16.58 3.92 -0.57
C ARG A 181 17.73 4.71 0.02
N VAL A 182 18.23 4.22 1.15
CA VAL A 182 19.41 4.78 1.81
C VAL A 182 20.34 3.66 2.26
N SER A 183 21.59 4.02 2.48
CA SER A 183 22.63 3.13 3.01
C SER A 183 22.81 3.34 4.52
N PRO A 184 23.38 2.36 5.25
CA PRO A 184 23.51 2.45 6.71
C PRO A 184 24.26 3.68 7.21
N ASN A 185 25.26 4.17 6.46
CA ASN A 185 26.04 5.36 6.83
C ASN A 185 25.23 6.68 6.76
N GLN A 186 24.07 6.67 6.12
CA GLN A 186 23.16 7.82 6.07
C GLN A 186 22.29 7.92 7.33
N LEU A 187 22.29 6.90 8.20
CA LEU A 187 21.63 7.01 9.48
C LEU A 187 22.47 7.89 10.41
N LEU A 188 21.83 8.89 11.03
CA LEU A 188 22.45 9.78 12.01
C LEU A 188 22.29 9.25 13.45
N THR A 189 21.40 8.28 13.63
CA THR A 189 21.09 7.60 14.89
C THR A 189 21.10 6.09 14.66
N GLY A 190 21.19 5.31 15.75
CA GLY A 190 20.68 3.94 15.74
C GLY A 190 19.17 3.91 15.45
N HIS A 191 18.57 2.73 15.50
CA HIS A 191 17.14 2.56 15.26
C HIS A 191 16.36 2.25 16.54
N ARG A 192 15.05 2.51 16.48
CA ARG A 192 14.11 2.24 17.57
C ARG A 192 12.91 1.48 17.05
N LEU A 193 12.42 0.55 17.85
CA LEU A 193 11.18 -0.17 17.57
C LEU A 193 10.03 0.82 17.60
N TRP A 194 9.30 0.94 16.50
CA TRP A 194 8.08 1.73 16.45
C TRP A 194 6.86 0.89 16.79
N THR A 195 6.69 -0.26 16.12
CA THR A 195 5.58 -1.17 16.37
C THR A 195 5.89 -2.58 15.89
N THR A 196 5.05 -3.52 16.30
CA THR A 196 5.07 -4.90 15.82
C THR A 196 3.65 -5.34 15.50
N PHE A 197 3.44 -5.84 14.28
CA PHE A 197 2.21 -6.52 13.89
C PHE A 197 2.40 -8.01 14.07
N ASP A 198 1.95 -8.55 15.21
CA ASP A 198 1.75 -9.99 15.36
C ASP A 198 0.42 -10.37 14.70
N TYR A 199 0.48 -11.02 13.53
CA TYR A 199 -0.72 -11.32 12.75
C TYR A 199 -1.64 -12.34 13.41
N ALA A 200 -1.16 -13.09 14.41
CA ALA A 200 -2.02 -13.98 15.19
C ALA A 200 -2.88 -13.20 16.21
N ARG A 201 -2.50 -11.96 16.56
CA ARG A 201 -3.10 -11.20 17.67
C ARG A 201 -3.60 -9.81 17.32
N VAL A 202 -3.09 -9.19 16.25
CA VAL A 202 -3.46 -7.82 15.84
C VAL A 202 -4.96 -7.72 15.63
N GLU A 203 -5.57 -6.63 16.08
CA GLU A 203 -6.98 -6.34 15.92
C GLU A 203 -7.21 -4.89 15.46
N ASN A 204 -6.45 -3.96 16.05
CA ASN A 204 -6.46 -2.57 15.66
C ASN A 204 -5.45 -2.32 14.50
N PRO A 205 -5.89 -1.79 13.36
CA PRO A 205 -4.97 -1.39 12.28
C PRO A 205 -4.20 -0.10 12.58
N ASP A 206 -4.69 0.75 13.50
CA ASP A 206 -4.07 2.03 13.81
C ASP A 206 -2.83 1.87 14.70
N VAL A 207 -1.79 2.66 14.41
CA VAL A 207 -0.53 2.64 15.16
C VAL A 207 -0.15 4.06 15.58
N ARG A 208 0.34 4.18 16.82
CA ARG A 208 0.99 5.38 17.33
C ARG A 208 2.13 5.00 18.27
N GLY A 209 3.19 5.79 18.29
CA GLY A 209 4.33 5.59 19.19
C GLY A 209 5.16 6.85 19.33
N ASN A 210 5.83 6.96 20.49
CA ASN A 210 6.83 7.99 20.74
C ASN A 210 8.22 7.34 20.74
N LEU A 211 9.15 7.95 20.04
CA LEU A 211 10.50 7.46 19.81
C LEU A 211 11.50 8.52 20.23
N GLU A 212 12.61 8.09 20.81
CA GLU A 212 13.71 8.97 21.19
C GLU A 212 15.05 8.34 20.81
N TRP A 213 15.90 9.16 20.21
CA TRP A 213 17.27 8.81 19.83
C TRP A 213 18.26 9.83 20.37
N VAL A 214 19.47 9.36 20.63
CA VAL A 214 20.66 10.21 20.74
C VAL A 214 21.37 10.13 19.39
N VAL A 215 21.76 11.29 18.85
CA VAL A 215 22.50 11.39 17.59
C VAL A 215 23.89 10.78 17.79
N GLU A 216 24.19 9.75 17.02
CA GLU A 216 25.46 9.01 17.08
C GLU A 216 26.52 9.63 16.17
N ARG A 217 26.07 10.24 15.05
CA ARG A 217 26.93 10.91 14.07
C ARG A 217 26.38 12.30 13.76
N ALA A 218 27.23 13.31 13.85
CA ALA A 218 26.88 14.66 13.42
C ALA A 218 26.63 14.70 11.89
N GLY A 219 25.67 15.52 11.46
CA GLY A 219 25.29 15.63 10.05
C GLY A 219 24.03 16.47 9.87
N THR A 220 23.48 16.43 8.66
CA THR A 220 22.25 17.14 8.30
C THR A 220 21.08 16.16 8.27
N GLY A 221 20.21 16.25 9.27
CA GLY A 221 18.97 15.49 9.32
C GLY A 221 17.96 16.02 8.31
N HIS A 222 17.41 15.11 7.50
CA HIS A 222 16.44 15.44 6.45
C HIS A 222 15.05 14.88 6.75
N GLY A 223 14.91 14.00 7.72
CA GLY A 223 13.63 13.38 8.07
C GLY A 223 13.77 12.08 8.84
N ILE A 224 12.67 11.35 8.89
CA ILE A 224 12.55 10.04 9.55
C ILE A 224 12.52 8.97 8.46
N LEU A 225 13.31 7.91 8.65
CA LEU A 225 13.21 6.70 7.84
C LEU A 225 12.48 5.62 8.63
N VAL A 226 11.55 4.91 7.99
CA VAL A 226 10.83 3.76 8.56
C VAL A 226 10.96 2.56 7.62
N TRP A 227 11.23 1.40 8.19
CA TRP A 227 11.33 0.12 7.48
C TRP A 227 10.73 -1.00 8.33
N PHE A 228 10.68 -2.22 7.79
CA PHE A 228 10.20 -3.41 8.45
C PHE A 228 11.14 -4.61 8.30
N ASP A 229 11.09 -5.49 9.29
CA ASP A 229 11.55 -6.87 9.19
C ASP A 229 10.33 -7.79 9.19
N ALA A 230 10.23 -8.64 8.17
CA ALA A 230 9.18 -9.64 8.04
C ALA A 230 9.65 -10.99 8.59
N ASP A 231 8.85 -11.56 9.47
CA ASP A 231 8.95 -12.92 9.98
C ASP A 231 7.84 -13.75 9.33
N LEU A 232 8.24 -14.63 8.41
CA LEU A 232 7.33 -15.45 7.61
C LEU A 232 7.14 -16.85 8.20
N ALA A 233 8.20 -17.43 8.76
CA ALA A 233 8.22 -18.69 9.49
C ALA A 233 9.45 -18.72 10.41
N GLU A 234 9.60 -19.77 11.22
CA GLU A 234 10.79 -19.96 12.05
C GLU A 234 12.07 -19.86 11.21
N ASP A 235 12.96 -18.93 11.57
CA ASP A 235 14.20 -18.59 10.84
C ASP A 235 14.03 -18.21 9.37
N VAL A 236 12.83 -17.79 8.95
CA VAL A 236 12.54 -17.37 7.57
C VAL A 236 11.95 -15.97 7.59
N GLY A 237 12.66 -15.04 6.97
CA GLY A 237 12.25 -13.65 6.93
C GLY A 237 13.07 -12.84 5.94
N PHE A 238 12.69 -11.58 5.77
CA PHE A 238 13.44 -10.62 4.99
C PHE A 238 13.24 -9.21 5.55
N SER A 239 14.06 -8.26 5.12
CA SER A 239 14.02 -6.88 5.60
C SER A 239 14.17 -5.90 4.45
N ASN A 240 13.54 -4.74 4.56
CA ASN A 240 13.82 -3.57 3.72
C ASN A 240 14.63 -2.49 4.46
N ALA A 241 15.37 -2.88 5.50
CA ALA A 241 16.28 -2.02 6.24
C ALA A 241 17.40 -1.43 5.36
N PRO A 242 17.96 -0.27 5.72
CA PRO A 242 19.21 0.20 5.14
C PRO A 242 20.31 -0.86 5.23
N GLY A 243 20.90 -1.20 4.09
CA GLY A 243 21.95 -2.22 3.99
C GLY A 243 21.46 -3.66 3.80
N ALA A 244 20.15 -3.93 3.93
CA ALA A 244 19.58 -5.20 3.51
C ALA A 244 19.59 -5.34 1.97
N PRO A 245 19.53 -6.58 1.44
CA PRO A 245 19.31 -6.81 0.01
C PRO A 245 18.10 -6.04 -0.51
N GLU A 246 18.20 -5.56 -1.76
CA GLU A 246 17.14 -4.75 -2.36
C GLU A 246 15.86 -5.55 -2.58
N THR A 247 14.74 -4.96 -2.16
CA THR A 247 13.39 -5.46 -2.40
C THR A 247 12.56 -4.41 -3.13
N VAL A 248 11.43 -4.82 -3.70
CA VAL A 248 10.47 -3.92 -4.36
C VAL A 248 9.83 -2.90 -3.40
N TYR A 249 9.99 -3.05 -2.09
CA TYR A 249 9.36 -2.18 -1.10
C TYR A 249 10.10 -0.85 -0.90
N GLY A 250 11.44 -0.81 -0.97
CA GLY A 250 12.22 0.34 -0.51
C GLY A 250 11.95 0.65 0.98
N SER A 251 12.25 1.85 1.46
CA SER A 251 11.92 2.29 2.83
C SER A 251 11.05 3.55 2.80
N LEU A 252 10.22 3.76 3.83
CA LEU A 252 9.37 4.95 3.92
C LEU A 252 10.18 6.12 4.47
N PHE A 253 10.09 7.27 3.82
CA PHE A 253 10.72 8.51 4.23
C PHE A 253 9.68 9.57 4.54
N LEU A 254 9.79 10.17 5.72
CA LEU A 254 8.99 11.29 6.17
C LEU A 254 9.91 12.53 6.24
N PRO A 255 9.94 13.37 5.19
CA PRO A 255 10.82 14.53 5.15
C PRO A 255 10.45 15.54 6.24
N TRP A 256 11.44 16.28 6.74
CA TRP A 256 11.19 17.44 7.61
C TRP A 256 10.88 18.70 6.80
N THR A 257 10.19 19.66 7.41
CA THR A 257 9.85 20.93 6.75
C THR A 257 11.10 21.70 6.32
N GLN A 258 12.21 21.52 7.03
CA GLN A 258 13.54 22.01 6.68
C GLN A 258 14.60 21.00 7.13
N ALA A 259 15.72 20.95 6.41
CA ALA A 259 16.90 20.22 6.85
C ALA A 259 17.44 20.84 8.16
N ALA A 260 17.90 20.01 9.09
CA ALA A 260 18.41 20.47 10.38
C ALA A 260 19.82 19.94 10.63
N ALA A 261 20.75 20.82 11.01
CA ALA A 261 22.05 20.40 11.49
C ALA A 261 21.91 19.70 12.85
N LEU A 262 22.43 18.48 12.95
CA LEU A 262 22.41 17.66 14.15
C LEU A 262 23.83 17.44 14.65
N ALA A 263 24.04 17.72 15.94
CA ALA A 263 25.30 17.44 16.61
C ALA A 263 25.27 16.06 17.27
N GLN A 264 26.43 15.40 17.35
CA GLN A 264 26.56 14.16 18.11
C GLN A 264 26.20 14.40 19.60
N GLY A 265 25.47 13.48 20.21
CA GLY A 265 24.97 13.60 21.58
C GLY A 265 23.65 14.37 21.70
N GLN A 266 23.18 15.01 20.64
CA GLN A 266 21.89 15.70 20.62
C GLN A 266 20.72 14.72 20.66
N THR A 267 19.62 15.08 21.32
CA THR A 267 18.42 14.22 21.40
C THR A 267 17.38 14.62 20.37
N VAL A 268 16.84 13.62 19.65
CA VAL A 268 15.69 13.79 18.76
C VAL A 268 14.53 12.93 19.28
N CYS A 269 13.37 13.54 19.47
CA CYS A 269 12.13 12.90 19.86
C CYS A 269 11.13 12.96 18.70
N VAL A 270 10.43 11.86 18.41
CA VAL A 270 9.41 11.79 17.38
C VAL A 270 8.15 11.14 17.93
N SER A 271 7.00 11.79 17.75
CA SER A 271 5.69 11.13 17.86
C SER A 271 5.24 10.76 16.44
N LEU A 272 5.06 9.46 16.17
CA LEU A 272 4.71 8.93 14.85
C LEU A 272 3.41 8.14 14.95
N ALA A 273 2.46 8.45 14.06
CA ALA A 273 1.18 7.78 13.98
C ALA A 273 0.77 7.51 12.53
N ALA A 274 0.14 6.36 12.32
CA ALA A 274 -0.53 5.98 11.08
C ALA A 274 -1.93 5.51 11.43
N LYS A 275 -2.93 6.14 10.81
CA LYS A 275 -4.35 5.83 11.06
C LYS A 275 -5.02 5.40 9.77
N LEU A 276 -5.71 4.26 9.79
CA LEU A 276 -6.49 3.82 8.64
C LEU A 276 -7.73 4.69 8.49
N VAL A 277 -7.86 5.36 7.34
CA VAL A 277 -9.02 6.18 6.99
C VAL A 277 -9.54 5.71 5.64
N GLU A 278 -10.81 5.29 5.61
CA GLU A 278 -11.44 4.67 4.44
C GLU A 278 -10.65 3.45 3.91
N SER A 279 -9.83 3.66 2.88
CA SER A 279 -9.08 2.62 2.18
C SER A 279 -7.57 2.70 2.35
N ASP A 280 -7.00 3.71 3.03
CA ASP A 280 -5.55 3.87 3.19
C ASP A 280 -5.14 4.58 4.48
N TYR A 281 -3.84 4.60 4.79
CA TYR A 281 -3.31 5.19 6.01
C TYR A 281 -2.97 6.67 5.85
N VAL A 282 -3.43 7.48 6.81
CA VAL A 282 -3.01 8.87 6.98
C VAL A 282 -1.92 8.93 8.03
N TRP A 283 -0.78 9.50 7.65
CA TRP A 283 0.40 9.62 8.50
C TRP A 283 0.47 10.99 9.20
N ARG A 284 0.89 10.97 10.46
CA ARG A 284 1.24 12.16 11.26
C ARG A 284 2.57 11.93 11.95
N TRP A 285 3.45 12.92 11.88
CA TRP A 285 4.72 12.90 12.59
C TRP A 285 5.01 14.27 13.19
N THR A 286 5.44 14.26 14.44
CA THR A 286 5.89 15.44 15.15
C THR A 286 7.30 15.19 15.63
N THR A 287 8.25 16.01 15.20
CA THR A 287 9.67 15.90 15.58
C THR A 287 10.04 17.05 16.50
N CYS A 288 10.83 16.75 17.52
CA CYS A 288 11.39 17.69 18.46
C CYS A 288 12.89 17.40 18.58
N ILE A 289 13.75 18.38 18.26
CA ILE A 289 15.21 18.26 18.37
C ILE A 289 15.63 19.14 19.55
N LYS A 290 16.09 18.50 20.63
CA LYS A 290 16.53 19.20 21.86
C LYS A 290 17.88 19.88 21.59
N PRO A 291 18.11 21.11 22.07
CA PRO A 291 19.45 21.70 22.00
C PRO A 291 20.43 20.90 22.87
N LEU A 292 21.72 20.97 22.54
CA LEU A 292 22.75 20.46 23.45
C LEU A 292 22.71 21.28 24.76
N GLU A 293 22.87 20.61 25.90
CA GLU A 293 22.94 21.30 27.19
C GLU A 293 24.04 22.37 27.17
N GLY A 294 23.71 23.58 27.60
CA GLY A 294 24.65 24.71 27.64
C GLY A 294 24.95 25.38 26.29
N SER A 295 24.38 24.92 25.17
CA SER A 295 24.63 25.51 23.84
C SER A 295 23.92 26.84 23.56
N GLY A 296 22.90 27.19 24.35
CA GLY A 296 22.05 28.37 24.12
C GLY A 296 21.16 28.29 22.87
N ALA A 297 21.20 27.19 22.11
CA ALA A 297 20.36 26.98 20.94
C ALA A 297 18.89 26.76 21.34
N SER A 298 17.98 27.16 20.46
CA SER A 298 16.54 26.93 20.64
C SER A 298 16.14 25.51 20.24
N LEU A 299 15.00 25.07 20.79
CA LEU A 299 14.34 23.84 20.35
C LEU A 299 13.90 23.97 18.89
N ILE A 300 14.14 22.94 18.08
CA ILE A 300 13.57 22.83 16.73
C ILE A 300 12.39 21.86 16.79
N GLN A 301 11.25 22.27 16.25
CA GLN A 301 10.04 21.44 16.22
C GLN A 301 9.41 21.45 14.82
N PHE A 302 8.99 20.26 14.38
CA PHE A 302 8.23 20.05 13.15
C PHE A 302 6.93 19.36 13.50
N GLU A 303 5.81 19.85 12.97
CA GLU A 303 4.51 19.18 13.08
C GLU A 303 3.95 18.99 11.66
N GLN A 304 3.80 17.73 11.26
CA GLN A 304 3.49 17.36 9.88
C GLN A 304 2.46 16.24 9.84
N SER A 305 1.66 16.24 8.78
CA SER A 305 0.73 15.16 8.47
C SER A 305 0.36 15.19 6.99
N GLN A 306 0.05 14.03 6.43
CA GLN A 306 -0.46 13.95 5.05
C GLN A 306 -1.75 14.72 4.84
N LEU A 307 -2.56 14.90 5.88
CA LEU A 307 -3.74 15.77 5.80
C LEU A 307 -3.36 17.24 5.54
N ALA A 308 -2.26 17.71 6.13
CA ALA A 308 -1.73 19.06 5.89
C ALA A 308 -1.08 19.20 4.51
N GLY A 309 -0.71 18.10 3.85
CA GLY A 309 -0.22 18.07 2.46
C GLY A 309 -1.34 17.97 1.42
N ALA A 310 -2.58 17.72 1.84
CA ALA A 310 -3.69 17.51 0.92
C ALA A 310 -4.13 18.83 0.26
N VAL A 311 -4.30 18.80 -1.06
CA VAL A 311 -4.92 19.90 -1.82
C VAL A 311 -6.44 19.80 -1.67
N LEU A 312 -6.97 20.34 -0.58
CA LEU A 312 -8.40 20.34 -0.28
C LEU A 312 -9.03 21.66 -0.71
N SER A 313 -10.14 21.60 -1.45
CA SER A 313 -10.98 22.78 -1.70
C SER A 313 -12.20 22.78 -0.79
N THR A 314 -12.58 23.96 -0.30
CA THR A 314 -13.80 24.16 0.50
C THR A 314 -15.04 23.68 -0.25
N THR A 315 -15.09 23.90 -1.56
CA THR A 315 -16.17 23.39 -2.43
C THR A 315 -16.25 21.87 -2.43
N GLN A 316 -15.12 21.16 -2.49
CA GLN A 316 -15.12 19.69 -2.42
C GLN A 316 -15.53 19.17 -1.04
N LEU A 317 -15.07 19.81 0.03
CA LEU A 317 -15.45 19.44 1.41
C LEU A 317 -16.94 19.68 1.66
N HIS A 318 -17.46 20.83 1.23
CA HIS A 318 -18.89 21.14 1.33
C HIS A 318 -19.75 20.13 0.57
N ARG A 319 -19.30 19.67 -0.62
CA ARG A 319 -20.00 18.62 -1.39
C ARG A 319 -20.03 17.25 -0.69
N LYS A 320 -19.21 17.04 0.35
CA LYS A 320 -19.18 15.83 1.18
C LYS A 320 -19.92 15.99 2.51
N ALA A 321 -20.43 17.18 2.83
CA ALA A 321 -21.12 17.43 4.08
C ALA A 321 -22.46 16.68 4.15
N ALA A 322 -22.86 16.21 5.33
CA ALA A 322 -24.06 15.39 5.51
C ALA A 322 -25.37 16.15 5.20
N ASP A 323 -25.36 17.47 5.32
CA ASP A 323 -26.46 18.39 5.03
C ASP A 323 -26.42 18.95 3.59
N TYR A 324 -25.39 18.61 2.82
CA TYR A 324 -25.33 18.99 1.41
C TYR A 324 -26.38 18.24 0.60
N ILE A 325 -27.19 18.98 -0.15
CA ILE A 325 -28.16 18.42 -1.10
C ILE A 325 -27.48 18.34 -2.48
N PRO A 326 -27.09 17.15 -2.96
CA PRO A 326 -26.38 17.03 -4.22
C PRO A 326 -27.34 17.11 -5.41
N HIS A 327 -26.90 17.76 -6.49
CA HIS A 327 -27.53 17.69 -7.80
C HIS A 327 -26.57 17.02 -8.79
N LEU A 328 -27.11 16.24 -9.73
CA LEU A 328 -26.29 15.64 -10.79
C LEU A 328 -25.71 16.75 -11.67
N SER A 329 -24.39 16.70 -11.89
CA SER A 329 -23.76 17.45 -12.97
C SER A 329 -24.18 16.90 -14.34
N GLU A 330 -23.82 17.58 -15.43
CA GLU A 330 -24.01 17.03 -16.79
C GLU A 330 -23.36 15.65 -16.94
N GLU A 331 -22.15 15.48 -16.41
CA GLU A 331 -21.49 14.17 -16.35
C GLU A 331 -22.29 13.18 -15.49
N GLY A 332 -22.85 13.60 -14.35
CA GLY A 332 -23.72 12.76 -13.52
C GLY A 332 -24.98 12.29 -14.23
N LEU A 333 -25.62 13.17 -15.03
CA LEU A 333 -26.78 12.83 -15.85
C LEU A 333 -26.40 11.83 -16.94
N LEU A 334 -25.27 12.02 -17.60
CA LEU A 334 -24.73 11.10 -18.60
C LEU A 334 -24.46 9.71 -18.00
N ARG A 335 -23.82 9.65 -16.82
CA ARG A 335 -23.55 8.40 -16.10
C ARG A 335 -24.83 7.67 -15.75
N ARG A 336 -25.81 8.37 -15.15
CA ARG A 336 -27.13 7.80 -14.84
C ARG A 336 -27.76 7.20 -16.09
N ARG A 337 -27.75 7.97 -17.18
CA ARG A 337 -28.34 7.55 -18.44
C ARG A 337 -27.65 6.33 -19.05
N THR A 338 -26.32 6.28 -18.96
CA THR A 338 -25.54 5.12 -19.40
C THR A 338 -25.92 3.87 -18.61
N LEU A 339 -26.05 3.98 -17.28
CA LEU A 339 -26.49 2.87 -16.42
C LEU A 339 -27.92 2.41 -16.74
N GLU A 340 -28.84 3.34 -17.00
CA GLU A 340 -30.21 3.02 -17.43
C GLU A 340 -30.24 2.23 -18.75
N LEU A 341 -29.28 2.47 -19.65
CA LEU A 341 -29.18 1.78 -20.94
C LEU A 341 -28.51 0.40 -20.84
N ILE A 342 -27.81 0.09 -19.74
CA ILE A 342 -27.23 -1.24 -19.46
C ILE A 342 -28.29 -2.10 -18.74
N ASP A 343 -29.39 -2.38 -19.44
CA ASP A 343 -30.54 -3.13 -18.94
C ASP A 343 -30.61 -4.59 -19.45
N GLY A 344 -29.57 -5.02 -20.19
CA GLY A 344 -29.48 -6.35 -20.81
C GLY A 344 -30.25 -6.48 -22.13
N ARG A 345 -30.78 -5.40 -22.70
CA ARG A 345 -31.58 -5.41 -23.94
C ARG A 345 -30.90 -4.79 -25.15
N ALA A 346 -29.85 -3.99 -24.93
CA ALA A 346 -29.11 -3.31 -25.98
C ALA A 346 -27.65 -3.74 -25.99
N SER A 347 -27.08 -3.89 -27.19
CA SER A 347 -25.64 -4.05 -27.40
C SER A 347 -24.88 -2.77 -27.04
N LEU A 348 -23.58 -2.90 -26.76
CA LEU A 348 -22.71 -1.74 -26.50
C LEU A 348 -22.74 -0.69 -27.63
N GLU A 349 -22.84 -1.13 -28.89
CA GLU A 349 -22.98 -0.24 -30.02
C GLU A 349 -24.31 0.53 -29.98
N GLU A 350 -25.43 -0.13 -29.70
CA GLU A 350 -26.74 0.52 -29.60
C GLU A 350 -26.78 1.53 -28.45
N ILE A 351 -26.20 1.18 -27.30
CA ILE A 351 -26.03 2.09 -26.17
C ILE A 351 -25.21 3.31 -26.59
N ALA A 352 -24.06 3.09 -27.25
CA ALA A 352 -23.17 4.15 -27.71
C ALA A 352 -23.85 5.10 -28.71
N ARG A 353 -24.62 4.56 -29.66
CA ARG A 353 -25.39 5.36 -30.62
C ARG A 353 -26.44 6.23 -29.93
N ARG A 354 -27.15 5.69 -28.92
CA ARG A 354 -28.12 6.46 -28.11
C ARG A 354 -27.43 7.58 -27.33
N LEU A 355 -26.32 7.29 -26.66
CA LEU A 355 -25.55 8.30 -25.91
C LEU A 355 -25.03 9.42 -26.82
N ALA A 356 -24.55 9.11 -28.03
CA ALA A 356 -24.12 10.14 -28.97
C ALA A 356 -25.27 11.02 -29.48
N MET A 357 -26.48 10.45 -29.59
CA MET A 357 -27.68 11.19 -29.98
C MET A 357 -28.19 12.10 -28.84
N GLU A 358 -28.17 11.61 -27.60
CA GLU A 358 -28.66 12.31 -26.41
C GLU A 358 -27.63 13.34 -25.87
N PHE A 359 -26.33 13.11 -26.08
CA PHE A 359 -25.23 13.97 -25.60
C PHE A 359 -24.24 14.34 -26.73
N PRO A 360 -24.69 15.01 -27.81
CA PRO A 360 -23.87 15.27 -28.99
C PRO A 360 -22.66 16.19 -28.73
N GLN A 361 -22.76 17.08 -27.75
CA GLN A 361 -21.65 17.93 -27.31
C GLN A 361 -20.52 17.11 -26.68
N ARG A 362 -20.86 16.02 -25.97
CA ARG A 362 -19.87 15.14 -25.32
C ARG A 362 -19.33 14.08 -26.27
N PHE A 363 -20.19 13.58 -27.16
CA PHE A 363 -19.87 12.54 -28.12
C PHE A 363 -20.31 12.95 -29.54
N PRO A 364 -19.46 13.71 -30.25
CA PRO A 364 -19.66 14.00 -31.67
C PRO A 364 -19.92 12.77 -32.55
N THR A 365 -19.43 11.59 -32.16
CA THR A 365 -19.66 10.32 -32.87
C THR A 365 -19.97 9.18 -31.90
N TRP A 366 -20.70 8.17 -32.39
CA TRP A 366 -21.03 6.99 -31.58
C TRP A 366 -19.78 6.17 -31.20
N GLN A 367 -18.72 6.19 -32.01
CA GLN A 367 -17.46 5.52 -31.67
C GLN A 367 -16.78 6.14 -30.45
N GLN A 368 -16.90 7.45 -30.24
CA GLN A 368 -16.41 8.10 -29.02
C GLN A 368 -17.27 7.70 -27.80
N ALA A 369 -18.59 7.60 -27.98
CA ALA A 369 -19.49 7.10 -26.95
C ALA A 369 -19.26 5.61 -26.63
N LEU A 370 -18.81 4.80 -27.60
CA LEU A 370 -18.56 3.37 -27.42
C LEU A 370 -17.48 3.09 -26.37
N SER A 371 -16.38 3.87 -26.39
CA SER A 371 -15.32 3.71 -25.39
C SER A 371 -15.82 4.02 -23.97
N TYR A 372 -16.69 5.02 -23.84
CA TYR A 372 -17.32 5.38 -22.58
C TYR A 372 -18.31 4.31 -22.10
N ALA A 373 -19.23 3.88 -22.95
CA ALA A 373 -20.19 2.82 -22.65
C ALA A 373 -19.49 1.49 -22.33
N GLY A 374 -18.40 1.18 -23.05
CA GLY A 374 -17.57 0.00 -22.80
C GLY A 374 -16.95 0.01 -21.41
N THR A 375 -16.47 1.17 -20.93
CA THR A 375 -15.94 1.31 -19.57
C THR A 375 -17.02 1.02 -18.51
N PHE A 376 -18.24 1.54 -18.72
CA PHE A 376 -19.37 1.27 -17.82
C PHE A 376 -19.83 -0.19 -17.85
N SER A 377 -19.82 -0.83 -19.02
CA SER A 377 -20.17 -2.25 -19.11
C SER A 377 -19.13 -3.12 -18.40
N GLN A 378 -17.84 -2.83 -18.56
CA GLN A 378 -16.78 -3.53 -17.83
C GLN A 378 -16.93 -3.40 -16.31
N GLU A 379 -17.36 -2.24 -15.81
CA GLU A 379 -17.47 -1.98 -14.38
C GLU A 379 -18.79 -2.47 -13.76
N TYR A 380 -19.92 -2.36 -14.48
CA TYR A 380 -21.27 -2.53 -13.90
C TYR A 380 -22.11 -3.64 -14.53
N SER A 381 -21.69 -4.27 -15.63
CA SER A 381 -22.40 -5.44 -16.16
C SER A 381 -22.17 -6.67 -15.28
N ARG A 382 -23.19 -7.53 -15.14
CA ARG A 382 -23.04 -8.82 -14.46
C ARG A 382 -22.08 -9.69 -15.26
N ARG A 383 -21.15 -10.35 -14.56
CA ARG A 383 -20.24 -11.36 -15.12
C ARG A 383 -20.93 -12.69 -15.29
#